data_AF-C1GGD8-F1
#
_entry.id   AF-C1GGD8-F1
#
_cell.length_a   1.000
_cell.length_b   1.000
_cell.length_c   1.000
_cell.angle_alpha   90.00
_cell.angle_beta   90.00
_cell.angle_gamma   90.00
#
_symmetry.space_group_name_H-M   'P 1'
#
loop_
_entity.id
_entity.type
_entity.pdbx_description
1 polymer ?
#
loop_
_entity_poly.entity_id
_entity_poly.type
_entity_poly.pdbx_seq_one_letter_code
_entity_poly.pdbx_strand_id
1 'polypeptide(L)'
;MATSAAAGLLSRQLKQMQTDKDIPGISCGLANDNIFEWEVMLMISDECKFYGGGFFCARLSFPPEYPHLPPKMKFETPIFHPNIYPNGEVCISILHPPEDDKYGYESAAERWSPVQTPETILLSVISMLSSPNDESPANVEAARLWREDPKEFKRRVRKCVRESLGEE
;
A
#
# COMPACT_ATOMS: atom_id res chain seq x y z
N MET A 1 -31.75 4.39 -5.27
CA MET A 1 -30.80 5.33 -4.64
C MET A 1 -29.79 5.73 -5.69
N ALA A 2 -29.56 7.02 -5.90
CA ALA A 2 -28.50 7.46 -6.80
C ALA A 2 -27.16 7.07 -6.18
N THR A 3 -26.40 6.20 -6.84
CA THR A 3 -25.02 5.92 -6.45
C THR A 3 -24.21 7.20 -6.61
N SER A 4 -23.41 7.57 -5.60
CA SER A 4 -22.51 8.73 -5.73
C SER A 4 -21.54 8.51 -6.88
N ALA A 5 -21.09 9.60 -7.53
CA ALA A 5 -20.12 9.51 -8.62
C ALA A 5 -18.86 8.71 -8.22
N ALA A 6 -18.41 8.88 -6.97
CA ALA A 6 -17.33 8.11 -6.34
C ALA A 6 -17.62 6.60 -6.34
N ALA A 7 -18.79 6.17 -5.84
CA ALA A 7 -19.18 4.76 -5.80
C ALA A 7 -19.25 4.14 -7.21
N GLY A 8 -19.74 4.90 -8.19
CA GLY A 8 -19.78 4.47 -9.60
C GLY A 8 -18.39 4.29 -10.21
N LEU A 9 -17.45 5.19 -9.89
CA LEU A 9 -16.05 5.07 -10.32
C LEU A 9 -15.34 3.88 -9.66
N LEU A 10 -15.48 3.73 -8.34
CA LEU A 10 -14.89 2.63 -7.56
C LEU A 10 -15.39 1.27 -8.06
N SER A 11 -16.69 1.16 -8.36
CA SER A 11 -17.26 -0.08 -8.93
C SER A 11 -16.61 -0.46 -10.28
N ARG A 12 -16.30 0.53 -11.13
CA ARG A 12 -15.62 0.29 -12.42
C ARG A 12 -14.17 -0.10 -12.21
N GLN A 13 -13.45 0.59 -11.33
CA GLN A 13 -12.04 0.29 -11.02
C GLN A 13 -11.88 -1.07 -10.35
N LEU A 14 -12.76 -1.44 -9.43
CA LEU A 14 -12.74 -2.77 -8.80
C LEU A 14 -12.93 -3.85 -9.85
N LYS A 15 -13.94 -3.69 -10.71
CA LYS A 15 -14.21 -4.65 -11.78
C LYS A 15 -13.01 -4.76 -12.72
N GLN A 16 -12.37 -3.64 -13.09
CA GLN A 16 -11.17 -3.66 -13.91
C GLN A 16 -10.10 -4.53 -13.24
N MET A 17 -9.73 -4.22 -12.00
CA MET A 17 -8.71 -4.96 -11.26
C MET A 17 -9.01 -6.46 -11.08
N GLN A 18 -10.27 -6.83 -10.90
CA GLN A 18 -10.67 -8.23 -10.79
C GLN A 18 -10.63 -8.99 -12.12
N THR A 19 -10.72 -8.28 -13.24
CA THR A 19 -10.67 -8.87 -14.59
C THR A 19 -9.29 -8.79 -15.23
N ASP A 20 -8.43 -7.92 -14.72
CA ASP A 20 -7.11 -7.69 -15.26
C ASP A 20 -6.19 -8.87 -14.95
N LYS A 21 -5.58 -9.43 -15.99
CA LYS A 21 -4.66 -10.57 -15.87
C LYS A 21 -3.21 -10.13 -15.85
N ASP A 22 -2.94 -8.86 -16.15
CA ASP A 22 -1.60 -8.31 -16.30
C ASP A 22 -1.04 -7.76 -14.98
N ILE A 23 -1.80 -7.85 -13.89
CA ILE A 23 -1.41 -7.45 -12.53
C ILE A 23 -1.12 -8.69 -11.68
N PRO A 24 0.03 -9.37 -11.86
CA PRO A 24 0.36 -10.56 -11.09
C PRO A 24 0.53 -10.21 -9.61
N GLY A 25 0.04 -11.09 -8.75
CA GLY A 25 0.29 -10.98 -7.31
C GLY A 25 -0.65 -10.03 -6.55
N ILE A 26 -1.69 -9.48 -7.19
CA ILE A 26 -2.69 -8.64 -6.52
C ILE A 26 -4.07 -9.31 -6.61
N SER A 27 -4.75 -9.42 -5.47
CA SER A 27 -6.16 -9.78 -5.40
C SER A 27 -6.91 -8.74 -4.57
N CYS A 28 -8.12 -8.39 -4.98
CA CYS A 28 -8.94 -7.40 -4.27
C CYS A 28 -10.43 -7.76 -4.26
N GLY A 29 -11.09 -7.38 -3.17
CA GLY A 29 -12.52 -7.55 -2.95
C GLY A 29 -13.08 -6.49 -2.00
N LEU A 30 -14.40 -6.53 -1.78
CA LEU A 30 -15.05 -5.61 -0.86
C LEU A 30 -15.00 -6.17 0.56
N ALA A 31 -14.65 -5.32 1.52
CA ALA A 31 -14.85 -5.60 2.92
C ALA A 31 -16.32 -5.31 3.28
N ASN A 32 -17.04 -6.33 3.76
CA ASN A 32 -18.43 -6.22 4.23
C ASN A 32 -19.39 -5.59 3.20
N ASP A 33 -19.23 -5.92 1.91
CA ASP A 33 -20.04 -5.39 0.79
C ASP A 33 -20.06 -3.85 0.67
N ASN A 34 -19.08 -3.15 1.27
CA ASN A 34 -18.95 -1.70 1.20
C ASN A 34 -17.98 -1.31 0.07
N ILE A 35 -18.48 -0.63 -0.97
CA ILE A 35 -17.67 -0.18 -2.11
C ILE A 35 -16.54 0.80 -1.73
N PHE A 36 -16.61 1.44 -0.56
CA PHE A 36 -15.57 2.34 -0.05
C PHE A 36 -14.52 1.64 0.83
N GLU A 37 -14.65 0.34 1.08
CA GLU A 37 -13.71 -0.43 1.91
C GLU A 37 -13.30 -1.69 1.16
N TRP A 38 -12.04 -1.76 0.72
CA TRP A 38 -11.54 -2.90 -0.04
C TRP A 38 -10.57 -3.70 0.80
N GLU A 39 -10.67 -5.02 0.72
CA GLU A 39 -9.65 -5.94 1.19
C GLU A 39 -8.74 -6.30 0.02
N VAL A 40 -7.44 -6.23 0.25
CA VAL A 40 -6.41 -6.49 -0.76
C VAL A 40 -5.46 -7.54 -0.22
N MET A 41 -5.14 -8.54 -1.03
CA MET A 41 -4.09 -9.50 -0.76
C MET A 41 -2.95 -9.29 -1.75
N LEU A 42 -1.77 -9.00 -1.22
CA LEU A 42 -0.53 -8.84 -1.97
C LEU A 42 0.33 -10.10 -1.85
N MET A 43 0.50 -10.81 -2.96
CA MET A 43 1.39 -11.96 -3.11
C MET A 43 2.70 -11.46 -3.69
N ILE A 44 3.71 -11.33 -2.84
CA ILE A 44 4.97 -10.69 -3.22
C ILE A 44 5.84 -11.68 -3.99
N SER A 45 6.23 -11.31 -5.22
CA SER A 45 7.14 -12.08 -6.07
C SER A 45 8.41 -12.48 -5.31
N ASP A 46 8.89 -13.71 -5.53
CA ASP A 46 10.15 -14.21 -4.97
C ASP A 46 11.38 -13.36 -5.37
N GLU A 47 11.26 -12.58 -6.44
CA GLU A 47 12.28 -11.64 -6.88
C GLU A 47 12.45 -10.45 -5.92
N CYS A 48 11.44 -10.15 -5.09
CA CYS A 48 11.54 -9.12 -4.06
C CYS A 48 12.51 -9.57 -2.96
N LYS A 49 13.68 -8.94 -2.90
CA LYS A 49 14.83 -9.32 -2.06
C LYS A 49 14.47 -9.67 -0.61
N PHE A 50 13.65 -8.86 0.05
CA PHE A 50 13.33 -9.04 1.47
C PHE A 50 11.96 -9.66 1.71
N TYR A 51 10.94 -9.25 0.96
CA TYR A 51 9.53 -9.61 1.20
C TYR A 51 9.02 -10.75 0.30
N GLY A 52 9.83 -11.23 -0.63
CA GLY A 52 9.43 -12.28 -1.59
C GLY A 52 8.93 -13.55 -0.91
N GLY A 53 7.83 -14.08 -1.46
CA GLY A 53 7.07 -15.22 -0.94
C GLY A 53 6.03 -14.85 0.12
N GLY A 54 5.93 -13.58 0.54
CA GLY A 54 4.96 -13.12 1.54
C GLY A 54 3.56 -12.87 0.98
N PHE A 55 2.56 -13.07 1.83
CA PHE A 55 1.13 -12.87 1.54
C PHE A 55 0.55 -11.83 2.49
N PHE A 56 0.58 -10.56 2.10
CA PHE A 56 0.19 -9.47 2.99
C PHE A 56 -1.23 -8.98 2.71
N CYS A 57 -2.11 -9.13 3.69
CA CYS A 57 -3.45 -8.55 3.65
C CYS A 57 -3.40 -7.07 4.05
N ALA A 58 -4.12 -6.24 3.31
CA ALA A 58 -4.27 -4.83 3.55
C ALA A 58 -5.72 -4.37 3.31
N ARG A 59 -6.06 -3.23 3.90
CA ARG A 59 -7.33 -2.54 3.69
C ARG A 59 -7.10 -1.21 2.98
N LEU A 60 -7.89 -0.95 1.96
CA LEU A 60 -8.01 0.36 1.31
C LEU A 60 -9.34 1.00 1.70
N SER A 61 -9.28 2.15 2.36
CA SER A 61 -10.46 2.91 2.81
C SER A 61 -10.57 4.19 1.99
N PHE A 62 -11.62 4.30 1.18
CA PHE A 62 -11.83 5.40 0.24
C PHE A 62 -12.71 6.49 0.86
N PRO A 63 -12.34 7.78 0.73
CA PRO A 63 -13.19 8.86 1.18
C PRO A 63 -14.41 9.06 0.25
N PRO A 64 -15.52 9.64 0.74
CA PRO A 64 -16.65 10.03 -0.11
C PRO A 64 -16.27 10.98 -1.26
N GLU A 65 -15.22 11.77 -1.08
CA GLU A 65 -14.67 12.73 -2.05
C GLU A 65 -13.79 12.08 -3.12
N TYR A 66 -13.57 10.76 -3.08
CA TYR A 66 -12.80 10.05 -4.11
C TYR A 66 -13.34 10.34 -5.52
N PRO A 67 -12.51 10.66 -6.53
CA PRO A 67 -11.03 10.60 -6.54
C PRO A 67 -10.32 11.93 -6.18
N HIS A 68 -11.02 12.94 -5.66
CA HIS A 68 -10.39 14.21 -5.30
C HIS A 68 -9.44 14.09 -4.10
N LEU A 69 -9.76 13.20 -3.16
CA LEU A 69 -8.90 12.84 -2.03
C LEU A 69 -8.41 11.39 -2.15
N PRO A 70 -7.18 11.08 -1.70
CA PRO A 70 -6.64 9.73 -1.73
C PRO A 70 -7.36 8.80 -0.76
N PRO A 71 -7.38 7.49 -1.02
CA PRO A 71 -7.70 6.50 0.01
C PRO A 71 -6.61 6.43 1.07
N LYS A 72 -6.91 5.79 2.19
CA LYS A 72 -5.91 5.32 3.15
C LYS A 72 -5.64 3.84 2.91
N MET A 73 -4.38 3.44 3.05
CA MET A 73 -4.00 2.02 3.00
C MET A 73 -3.38 1.60 4.33
N LYS A 74 -3.82 0.44 4.84
CA LYS A 74 -3.31 -0.14 6.07
C LYS A 74 -3.07 -1.63 5.89
N PHE A 75 -1.88 -2.12 6.21
CA PHE A 75 -1.63 -3.55 6.33
C PHE A 75 -2.31 -4.10 7.58
N GLU A 76 -3.07 -5.17 7.40
CA GLU A 76 -3.68 -5.95 8.48
C GLU A 76 -2.73 -7.06 8.92
N THR A 77 -1.98 -7.64 7.98
CA THR A 77 -0.85 -8.52 8.28
C THR A 77 0.32 -7.71 8.83
N PRO A 78 0.95 -8.11 9.96
CA PRO A 78 2.14 -7.42 10.47
C PRO A 78 3.26 -7.35 9.44
N ILE A 79 3.81 -6.15 9.24
CA ILE A 79 4.90 -5.92 8.31
C ILE A 79 5.88 -4.90 8.88
N PHE A 80 7.18 -5.20 8.76
CA PHE A 80 8.25 -4.35 9.27
C PHE A 80 8.93 -3.61 8.11
N HIS A 81 8.63 -2.33 7.90
CA HIS A 81 9.09 -1.56 6.74
C HIS A 81 9.33 -0.07 7.08
N PRO A 82 10.34 0.62 6.49
CA PRO A 82 10.61 2.04 6.75
C PRO A 82 9.42 2.99 6.51
N ASN A 83 8.64 2.76 5.45
CA ASN A 83 7.49 3.57 5.06
C ASN A 83 6.13 3.05 5.57
N ILE A 84 6.12 2.13 6.53
CA ILE A 84 4.87 1.61 7.14
C ILE A 84 4.94 1.86 8.64
N TYR A 85 3.95 2.57 9.17
CA TYR A 85 3.84 2.84 10.60
C TYR A 85 3.66 1.54 11.40
N PRO A 86 4.01 1.49 12.70
CA PRO A 86 3.80 0.31 13.54
C PRO A 86 2.33 -0.15 13.62
N ASN A 87 1.37 0.73 13.35
CA ASN A 87 -0.06 0.41 13.30
C ASN A 87 -0.48 -0.22 11.95
N GLY A 88 0.42 -0.33 10.96
CA GLY A 88 0.17 -0.86 9.62
C GLY A 88 -0.15 0.20 8.55
N GLU A 89 -0.33 1.48 8.91
CA GLU A 89 -0.63 2.53 7.92
C GLU A 89 0.55 2.76 6.98
N VAL A 90 0.27 2.83 5.68
CA VAL A 90 1.27 3.05 4.63
C VAL A 90 1.47 4.55 4.42
N CYS A 91 2.73 4.98 4.38
CA CYS A 91 3.11 6.38 4.19
C CYS A 91 3.98 6.54 2.93
N ILE A 92 3.34 6.82 1.79
CA ILE A 92 4.00 7.08 0.51
C ILE A 92 3.33 8.27 -0.18
N SER A 93 4.10 9.00 -0.99
CA SER A 93 3.69 10.26 -1.61
C SER A 93 2.36 10.17 -2.38
N ILE A 94 2.12 9.08 -3.12
CA ILE A 94 0.88 8.86 -3.87
C ILE A 94 -0.38 8.85 -2.97
N LEU A 95 -0.25 8.58 -1.67
CA LEU A 95 -1.34 8.62 -0.69
C LEU A 95 -1.42 9.96 0.08
N HIS A 96 -0.49 10.88 -0.17
CA HIS A 96 -0.54 12.22 0.44
C HIS A 96 -1.52 13.12 -0.32
N PRO A 97 -2.38 13.88 0.38
CA PRO A 97 -3.28 14.85 -0.24
C PRO A 97 -2.55 15.82 -1.16
N PRO A 98 -3.24 16.40 -2.17
CA PRO A 98 -2.65 17.30 -3.17
C PRO A 98 -2.26 18.69 -2.62
N GLU A 99 -2.19 18.88 -1.31
CA GLU A 99 -1.81 20.17 -0.69
C GLU A 99 -0.36 20.53 -1.04
N ASP A 100 -0.01 21.81 -0.97
CA ASP A 100 1.38 22.25 -1.10
C ASP A 100 2.20 21.70 0.07
N ASP A 101 3.32 21.02 -0.23
CA ASP A 101 4.22 20.56 0.81
C ASP A 101 4.80 21.77 1.53
N LYS A 102 4.35 21.98 2.77
CA LYS A 102 4.85 23.08 3.62
C LYS A 102 6.37 23.05 3.76
N TYR A 103 7.00 21.89 3.60
CA TYR A 103 8.44 21.69 3.75
C TYR A 103 9.17 21.39 2.44
N GLY A 104 8.46 21.23 1.32
CA GLY A 104 9.03 21.08 -0.03
C GLY A 104 9.86 19.81 -0.26
N TYR A 105 9.61 18.74 0.49
CA TYR A 105 10.29 17.46 0.32
C TYR A 105 9.74 16.65 -0.86
N GLU A 106 8.47 16.83 -1.22
CA GLU A 106 7.82 16.09 -2.29
C GLU A 106 7.35 17.01 -3.43
N SER A 107 7.51 16.57 -4.67
CA SER A 107 6.90 17.24 -5.82
C SER A 107 5.38 17.00 -5.83
N ALA A 108 4.60 18.01 -6.22
CA ALA A 108 3.16 17.84 -6.44
C ALA A 108 2.83 16.72 -7.45
N ALA A 109 3.76 16.41 -8.36
CA ALA A 109 3.61 15.31 -9.33
C ALA A 109 3.75 13.91 -8.69
N GLU A 110 4.39 13.81 -7.53
CA GLU A 110 4.56 12.56 -6.77
C GLU A 110 3.40 12.30 -5.81
N ARG A 111 2.54 13.31 -5.61
CA ARG A 111 1.38 13.27 -4.70
C ARG A 111 0.13 12.71 -5.36
N TRP A 112 -0.90 12.51 -4.55
CA TRP A 112 -2.21 12.09 -5.04
C TRP A 112 -2.73 13.06 -6.10
N SER A 113 -3.24 12.50 -7.19
CA SER A 113 -4.03 13.25 -8.16
C SER A 113 -5.20 12.38 -8.63
N PRO A 114 -6.31 12.98 -9.08
CA PRO A 114 -7.51 12.23 -9.48
C PRO A 114 -7.33 11.26 -10.65
N VAL A 115 -6.18 11.29 -11.34
CA VAL A 115 -5.83 10.35 -12.41
C VAL A 115 -5.30 9.01 -11.87
N GLN A 116 -4.88 8.97 -10.60
CA GLN A 116 -4.40 7.77 -9.94
C GLN A 116 -5.57 6.81 -9.63
N THR A 117 -5.27 5.52 -9.64
CA THR A 117 -6.25 4.44 -9.43
C THR A 117 -5.82 3.55 -8.27
N PRO A 118 -6.72 2.69 -7.74
CA PRO A 118 -6.32 1.69 -6.75
C PRO A 118 -5.18 0.79 -7.26
N GLU A 119 -5.16 0.48 -8.55
CA GLU A 119 -4.07 -0.24 -9.19
C GLU A 119 -2.74 0.52 -9.11
N THR A 120 -2.69 1.80 -9.48
CA THR A 120 -1.43 2.56 -9.43
C THR A 120 -0.91 2.69 -7.99
N ILE A 121 -1.80 2.81 -6.99
CA ILE A 121 -1.44 2.75 -5.57
C ILE A 121 -0.74 1.42 -5.23
N LEU A 122 -1.35 0.28 -5.57
CA LEU A 122 -0.81 -1.03 -5.21
C LEU A 122 0.51 -1.34 -5.93
N LEU A 123 0.66 -0.90 -7.18
CA LEU A 123 1.93 -0.98 -7.90
C LEU A 123 3.02 -0.14 -7.21
N SER A 124 2.69 1.07 -6.75
CA SER A 124 3.60 1.90 -5.94
C SER A 124 3.99 1.23 -4.63
N VAL A 125 3.06 0.53 -3.96
CA VAL A 125 3.34 -0.23 -2.72
C VAL A 125 4.28 -1.40 -2.99
N ILE A 126 4.07 -2.18 -4.06
CA ILE A 126 4.98 -3.28 -4.44
C ILE A 126 6.39 -2.74 -4.76
N SER A 127 6.47 -1.62 -5.47
CA SER A 127 7.73 -0.94 -5.76
C SER A 127 8.43 -0.49 -4.47
N MET A 128 7.69 0.13 -3.55
CA MET A 128 8.18 0.56 -2.24
C MET A 128 8.76 -0.60 -1.42
N LEU A 129 8.10 -1.78 -1.39
CA LEU A 129 8.63 -2.96 -0.69
C LEU A 129 10.00 -3.40 -1.23
N SER A 130 10.26 -3.16 -2.52
CA SER A 130 11.53 -3.50 -3.15
C SER A 130 12.60 -2.42 -2.94
N SER A 131 12.21 -1.16 -2.84
CA SER A 131 13.10 0.01 -2.66
C SER A 131 12.45 1.02 -1.70
N PRO A 132 12.69 0.88 -0.38
CA PRO A 132 12.15 1.80 0.62
C PRO A 132 12.66 3.23 0.43
N ASN A 133 11.81 4.22 0.68
CA ASN A 133 12.24 5.63 0.78
C ASN A 133 12.75 5.90 2.20
N ASP A 134 13.99 6.35 2.33
CA ASP A 134 14.67 6.57 3.61
C ASP A 134 14.76 8.04 4.05
N GLU A 135 14.25 8.98 3.24
CA GLU A 135 14.26 10.42 3.50
C GLU A 135 13.22 10.82 4.57
N SER A 136 12.04 10.20 4.53
CA SER A 136 10.94 10.46 5.47
C SER A 136 10.30 9.15 5.97
N PRO A 137 10.97 8.41 6.88
CA PRO A 137 10.49 7.11 7.33
C PRO A 137 9.34 7.21 8.34
N ALA A 138 8.27 6.46 8.09
CA ALA A 138 7.18 6.23 9.04
C ALA A 138 7.60 5.35 10.24
N ASN A 139 8.59 4.48 10.03
CA ASN A 139 9.18 3.63 11.06
C ASN A 139 10.69 3.87 11.14
N VAL A 140 11.08 4.69 12.13
CA VAL A 140 12.47 5.09 12.37
C VAL A 140 13.37 3.90 12.67
N GLU A 141 12.86 2.89 13.40
CA GLU A 141 13.66 1.70 13.70
C GLU A 141 13.94 0.88 12.44
N ALA A 142 12.91 0.66 11.60
CA ALA A 142 13.07 -0.05 10.33
C ALA A 142 14.03 0.68 9.39
N ALA A 143 13.95 2.02 9.31
CA ALA A 143 14.86 2.83 8.52
C ALA A 143 16.30 2.80 9.04
N ARG A 144 16.49 2.81 10.37
CA ARG A 144 17.82 2.66 10.98
C ARG A 144 18.42 1.30 10.66
N LEU A 145 17.67 0.21 10.87
CA LEU A 145 18.14 -1.15 10.58
C LEU A 145 18.40 -1.35 9.09
N TRP A 146 17.58 -0.76 8.21
CA TRP A 146 17.83 -0.77 6.77
C TRP A 146 19.22 -0.22 6.40
N ARG A 147 19.63 0.90 7.03
CA ARG A 147 20.93 1.56 6.76
C ARG A 147 22.11 0.91 7.49
N GLU A 148 21.93 0.58 8.76
CA GLU A 148 23.04 0.24 9.67
C GLU A 148 23.18 -1.27 9.88
N ASP A 149 22.09 -2.04 9.83
CA ASP A 149 22.10 -3.49 10.06
C ASP A 149 21.15 -4.24 9.12
N PRO A 150 21.52 -4.41 7.83
CA PRO A 150 20.71 -5.13 6.86
C PRO A 150 20.44 -6.60 7.23
N LYS A 151 21.27 -7.20 8.10
CA LYS A 151 21.10 -8.59 8.55
C LYS A 151 19.94 -8.68 9.54
N GLU A 152 19.92 -7.81 10.55
CA GLU A 152 18.80 -7.75 11.50
C GLU A 152 17.51 -7.29 10.81
N PHE A 153 17.59 -6.31 9.90
CA PHE A 153 16.45 -5.92 9.06
C PHE A 153 15.88 -7.13 8.31
N LYS A 154 16.73 -7.88 7.60
CA LYS A 154 16.31 -9.11 6.89
C LYS A 154 15.67 -10.12 7.84
N ARG A 155 16.25 -10.32 9.04
CA ARG A 155 15.72 -11.28 10.03
C ARG A 155 14.29 -10.92 10.44
N ARG A 156 14.02 -9.64 10.72
CA ARG A 156 12.68 -9.15 11.10
C ARG A 156 11.68 -9.24 9.95
N VAL A 157 12.07 -8.80 8.75
CA VAL A 157 11.19 -8.91 7.57
C VAL A 157 10.85 -10.37 7.27
N ARG A 158 11.84 -11.28 7.31
CA ARG A 158 11.59 -12.71 7.06
C ARG A 158 10.72 -13.36 8.13
N LYS A 159 10.67 -12.81 9.35
CA LYS A 159 9.70 -13.22 10.37
C LYS A 159 8.28 -12.83 9.93
N CYS A 160 8.07 -11.59 9.50
CA CYS A 160 6.77 -11.14 8.97
C CYS A 160 6.32 -11.98 7.76
N VAL A 161 7.24 -12.34 6.86
CA VAL A 161 6.92 -13.22 5.71
C VAL A 161 6.38 -14.58 6.16
N ARG A 162 6.99 -15.23 7.17
CA ARG A 162 6.50 -16.51 7.69
C ARG A 162 5.15 -16.36 8.38
N GLU A 163 4.99 -15.34 9.22
CA GLU A 163 3.71 -15.05 9.88
C GLU A 163 2.59 -14.79 8.86
N SER A 164 2.91 -14.16 7.73
CA SER A 164 1.96 -13.92 6.64
C SER A 164 1.45 -15.20 5.97
N LEU A 165 2.20 -16.30 6.08
CA LEU A 165 1.83 -17.63 5.57
C LEU A 165 1.04 -18.47 6.59
N GLY A 166 0.82 -17.96 7.81
CA GLY A 166 0.23 -18.72 8.90
C GLY A 166 1.18 -19.72 9.56
N GLU A 167 2.49 -19.58 9.33
CA GLU A 167 3.53 -20.36 10.00
C GLU A 167 3.90 -19.66 11.33
N GLU A 168 3.64 -20.32 12.46
CA GLU A 168 4.09 -19.88 13.80
C GLU A 168 5.59 -20.14 14.03
#